data_AF-A0A1B9KU21-F1
#
_entry.id   AF-A0A1B9KU21-F1
#
_cell.length_a   1.000
_cell.length_b   1.000
_cell.length_c   1.000
_cell.angle_alpha   90.00
_cell.angle_beta   90.00
_cell.angle_gamma   90.00
#
_symmetry.space_group_name_H-M   'P 1'
#
loop_
_entity.id
_entity.type
_entity.pdbx_description
1 polymer ?
#
loop_
_entity_poly.entity_id
_entity_poly.type
_entity_poly.pdbx_seq_one_letter_code
_entity_poly.pdbx_strand_id
1 'polypeptide(L)'
;MEIKRHELFTHVSNQVAKEALDFGLPEETASQLGCNVANAIAELFGGQNLTFPKDYAFKISQRDAQIYHEFKGNNYHELSRKYRMT
;
A
#
# COMPACT_ATOMS: atom_id res chain seq x y z
N MET A 1 -32.21 -2.00 9.44
CA MET A 1 -31.35 -1.66 8.30
C MET A 1 -29.92 -1.86 8.76
N GLU A 2 -29.22 -2.84 8.20
CA GLU A 2 -27.79 -3.01 8.45
C GLU A 2 -27.06 -1.91 7.67
N ILE A 3 -26.36 -1.01 8.35
CA ILE A 3 -25.61 0.08 7.71
C ILE A 3 -24.38 -0.54 7.07
N LYS A 4 -24.50 -0.92 5.79
CA LYS A 4 -23.44 -1.61 5.08
C LYS A 4 -22.53 -0.59 4.38
N ARG A 5 -21.30 -0.45 4.88
CA ARG A 5 -20.24 0.34 4.25
C ARG A 5 -19.82 -0.32 2.93
N HIS A 6 -19.51 0.49 1.92
CA HIS A 6 -19.02 0.00 0.63
C HIS A 6 -17.75 -0.85 0.79
N GLU A 7 -17.61 -1.93 0.02
CA GLU A 7 -16.55 -2.94 0.18
C GLU A 7 -15.15 -2.32 0.17
N LEU A 8 -14.88 -1.37 -0.74
CA LEU A 8 -13.61 -0.63 -0.77
C LEU A 8 -13.26 -0.02 0.58
N PHE A 9 -14.21 0.66 1.22
CA PHE A 9 -13.97 1.34 2.51
C PHE A 9 -13.84 0.35 3.66
N THR A 10 -14.51 -0.80 3.58
CA THR A 10 -14.29 -1.90 4.53
C THR A 10 -12.87 -2.45 4.40
N HIS A 11 -12.39 -2.68 3.17
CA HIS A 11 -11.03 -3.15 2.94
C HIS A 11 -9.97 -2.15 3.40
N VAL A 12 -10.14 -0.86 3.08
CA VAL A 12 -9.22 0.19 3.54
C VAL A 12 -9.20 0.27 5.07
N SER A 13 -10.37 0.29 5.72
CA SER A 13 -10.47 0.34 7.18
C SER A 13 -9.73 -0.83 7.84
N ASN A 14 -9.93 -2.04 7.35
CA ASN A 14 -9.31 -3.24 7.90
C ASN A 14 -7.80 -3.26 7.64
N GLN A 15 -7.36 -2.84 6.45
CA GLN A 15 -5.94 -2.80 6.10
C GLN A 15 -5.17 -1.79 6.96
N VAL A 16 -5.74 -0.59 7.16
CA VAL A 16 -5.15 0.44 8.03
C VAL A 16 -5.11 -0.02 9.48
N ALA A 17 -6.19 -0.63 9.99
CA ALA A 17 -6.22 -1.16 11.35
C ALA A 17 -5.15 -2.25 11.54
N LYS A 18 -4.98 -3.14 10.57
CA LYS A 18 -3.93 -4.16 10.60
C LYS A 18 -2.52 -3.53 10.63
N GLU A 19 -2.24 -2.57 9.76
CA GLU A 19 -0.94 -1.89 9.75
C GLU A 19 -0.68 -1.16 11.08
N ALA A 20 -1.70 -0.50 11.64
CA ALA A 20 -1.58 0.16 12.94
C ALA A 20 -1.27 -0.82 14.09
N LEU A 21 -1.87 -2.01 14.07
CA LEU A 21 -1.53 -3.09 15.00
C LEU A 21 -0.08 -3.56 14.81
N ASP A 22 0.38 -3.71 13.56
CA ASP A 22 1.76 -4.09 13.24
C ASP A 22 2.77 -3.03 13.74
N PHE A 23 2.37 -1.76 13.83
CA PHE A 23 3.14 -0.67 14.46
C PHE A 23 3.03 -0.61 15.99
N GLY A 24 2.26 -1.50 16.62
CA GLY A 24 2.14 -1.61 18.07
C GLY A 24 1.07 -0.71 18.71
N LEU A 25 0.12 -0.17 17.93
CA LEU A 25 -1.00 0.56 18.49
C LEU A 25 -1.99 -0.40 19.18
N PRO A 26 -2.70 0.06 20.23
CA PRO A 26 -3.79 -0.72 20.84
C PRO A 26 -4.91 -1.01 19.84
N GLU A 27 -5.57 -2.16 19.97
CA GLU A 27 -6.62 -2.63 19.05
C GLU A 27 -7.76 -1.62 18.86
N GLU A 28 -8.23 -1.01 19.94
CA GLU A 28 -9.27 0.01 19.88
C GLU A 28 -8.83 1.23 19.05
N THR A 29 -7.60 1.71 19.27
CA THR A 29 -7.02 2.84 18.54
C THR A 29 -6.80 2.48 17.07
N ALA A 30 -6.31 1.29 16.78
CA ALA A 30 -6.07 0.80 15.42
C ALA A 30 -7.39 0.68 14.63
N SER A 31 -8.42 0.10 15.24
CA SER A 31 -9.76 0.00 14.63
C SER A 31 -10.36 1.39 14.37
N GLN A 32 -10.28 2.30 15.35
CA GLN A 32 -10.77 3.66 15.18
C GLN A 32 -10.02 4.40 14.08
N LEU A 33 -8.70 4.23 13.99
CA LEU A 33 -7.89 4.83 12.93
C LEU A 33 -8.32 4.35 11.55
N GLY A 34 -8.53 3.05 11.37
CA GLY A 34 -9.03 2.48 10.11
C GLY A 34 -10.38 3.08 9.71
N CYS A 35 -11.31 3.18 10.65
CA CYS A 35 -12.61 3.79 10.41
C CYS A 35 -12.51 5.27 10.03
N ASN A 36 -11.64 6.03 10.69
CA ASN A 36 -11.41 7.45 10.41
C ASN A 36 -10.83 7.66 9.01
N VAL A 37 -9.86 6.84 8.59
CA VAL A 37 -9.28 6.92 7.25
C VAL A 37 -10.33 6.61 6.18
N ALA A 38 -11.14 5.55 6.38
CA ALA A 38 -12.23 5.22 5.46
C ALA A 38 -13.26 6.36 5.32
N ASN A 39 -13.62 7.02 6.42
CA ASN A 39 -14.51 8.19 6.40
C ASN A 39 -13.87 9.37 5.68
N ALA A 40 -12.59 9.67 5.96
CA ALA A 40 -11.88 10.77 5.32
C ALA A 40 -11.82 10.59 3.79
N ILE A 41 -11.59 9.38 3.30
CA ILE A 41 -11.60 9.12 1.84
C ILE A 41 -13.00 9.38 1.26
N ALA A 42 -14.05 8.92 1.94
CA ALA A 42 -15.43 9.12 1.48
C ALA A 42 -15.82 10.61 1.47
N GLU A 43 -15.37 11.39 2.44
CA GLU A 43 -15.64 12.84 2.53
C GLU A 43 -14.82 13.64 1.52
N LEU A 44 -13.53 13.34 1.37
CA LEU A 44 -12.62 14.10 0.51
C LEU A 44 -12.82 13.81 -0.98
N PHE A 45 -13.14 12.56 -1.32
CA PHE A 45 -13.21 12.10 -2.72
C PHE A 45 -14.62 11.64 -3.12
N GLY A 46 -15.60 11.80 -2.24
CA GLY A 46 -17.00 11.49 -2.52
C GLY A 46 -17.51 12.20 -3.78
N GLY A 47 -18.15 11.46 -4.67
CA GLY A 47 -18.70 11.98 -5.93
C GLY A 47 -17.70 12.08 -7.09
N GLN A 48 -16.42 11.74 -6.87
CA GLN A 48 -15.41 11.67 -7.94
C GLN A 48 -15.32 10.26 -8.52
N ASN A 49 -14.95 10.16 -9.81
CA ASN A 49 -14.60 8.88 -10.43
C ASN A 49 -13.06 8.71 -10.39
N LEU A 50 -12.58 7.82 -9.51
CA LEU A 50 -11.17 7.54 -9.32
C LEU A 50 -10.79 6.22 -9.96
N THR A 51 -9.65 6.19 -10.66
CA THR A 51 -9.00 4.97 -11.12
C THR A 51 -7.70 4.79 -10.34
N PHE A 52 -7.54 3.65 -9.67
CA PHE A 52 -6.30 3.31 -8.99
C PHE A 52 -5.33 2.65 -9.99
N PRO A 53 -4.22 3.33 -10.38
CA PRO A 53 -3.20 2.69 -11.19
C PRO A 53 -2.51 1.57 -10.40
N LYS A 54 -2.01 0.52 -11.09
CA LYS A 54 -1.31 -0.60 -10.43
C LYS A 54 0.09 -0.26 -9.91
N ASP A 55 0.48 1.01 -10.02
CA ASP A 55 1.81 1.54 -9.68
C ASP A 55 2.96 0.76 -10.33
N TYR A 56 2.75 0.27 -11.55
CA TYR A 56 3.75 -0.53 -12.26
C TYR A 56 5.05 0.25 -12.48
N ALA A 57 4.95 1.51 -12.92
CA ALA A 57 6.11 2.38 -13.11
C ALA A 57 6.83 2.67 -11.79
N PHE A 58 6.09 2.97 -10.72
CA PHE A 58 6.67 3.20 -9.41
C PHE A 58 7.39 1.97 -8.86
N LYS A 59 6.80 0.78 -8.98
CA LYS A 59 7.42 -0.49 -8.57
C LYS A 59 8.69 -0.80 -9.35
N ILE A 60 8.72 -0.50 -10.66
CA ILE A 60 9.95 -0.58 -11.46
C ILE A 60 11.00 0.38 -10.94
N SER A 61 10.66 1.66 -10.75
CA SER A 61 11.61 2.66 -10.24
C SER A 61 12.19 2.26 -8.89
N GLN A 62 11.37 1.69 -8.01
CA GLN A 62 11.80 1.23 -6.69
C GLN A 62 12.79 0.05 -6.80
N ARG A 63 12.50 -0.92 -7.67
CA ARG A 63 13.39 -2.04 -7.97
C ARG A 63 14.70 -1.56 -8.58
N ASP A 64 14.65 -0.67 -9.56
CA ASP A 64 15.83 -0.19 -10.27
C ASP A 64 16.73 0.64 -9.33
N ALA A 65 16.14 1.41 -8.41
CA ALA A 65 16.89 2.07 -7.34
C ALA A 65 17.58 1.08 -6.39
N GLN A 66 16.93 -0.02 -6.03
CA GLN A 66 17.56 -1.10 -5.24
C GLN A 66 18.71 -1.77 -6.00
N ILE A 67 18.52 -2.08 -7.28
CA ILE A 67 19.58 -2.65 -8.14
C ILE A 67 20.77 -1.71 -8.21
N TYR A 68 20.52 -0.41 -8.41
CA TYR A 68 21.58 0.60 -8.44
C TYR A 68 22.37 0.66 -7.12
N HIS A 69 21.68 0.60 -5.99
CA HIS A 69 22.32 0.63 -4.67
C HIS A 69 23.14 -0.64 -4.37
N GLU A 70 22.71 -1.79 -4.88
CA GLU A 70 23.40 -3.08 -4.72
C GLU A 70 24.51 -3.33 -5.77
N PHE A 71 24.64 -2.43 -6.75
CA PHE A 71 25.61 -2.58 -7.83
C PHE A 71 27.03 -2.27 -7.37
N LYS A 72 27.94 -3.23 -7.58
CA LYS A 72 29.34 -3.17 -7.14
C LYS A 72 30.33 -2.95 -8.30
N GLY A 73 29.84 -2.71 -9.52
CA GLY A 73 30.68 -2.52 -10.72
C GLY A 73 30.83 -3.76 -11.60
N ASN A 74 30.71 -4.97 -11.04
CA ASN A 74 30.93 -6.23 -11.76
C ASN A 74 29.97 -7.38 -11.39
N ASN A 75 28.95 -7.12 -10.57
CA ASN A 75 28.02 -8.14 -10.06
C ASN A 75 26.73 -8.29 -10.89
N TYR A 76 26.76 -7.98 -12.18
CA TYR A 76 25.58 -8.01 -13.07
C TYR A 76 24.88 -9.38 -13.07
N HIS A 77 25.65 -10.48 -13.07
CA HIS A 77 25.10 -11.84 -13.05
C HIS A 77 24.37 -12.20 -11.75
N GLU A 78 24.81 -11.64 -10.62
CA GLU A 78 24.16 -11.86 -9.32
C GLU A 78 22.86 -11.08 -9.24
N LEU A 79 22.89 -9.81 -9.67
CA LEU A 79 21.71 -8.94 -9.68
C LEU A 79 20.65 -9.45 -10.66
N SER A 80 21.03 -9.88 -11.86
CA SER A 80 20.07 -10.40 -12.85
C SER A 80 19.32 -11.63 -12.32
N ARG A 81 20.01 -12.56 -11.66
CA ARG A 81 19.38 -13.71 -10.99
C ARG A 81 18.48 -13.29 -9.82
N LYS A 82 18.95 -12.39 -8.95
CA LYS A 82 18.21 -11.92 -7.77
C LYS A 82 16.90 -11.23 -8.16
N TYR A 83 16.94 -10.39 -9.18
CA TYR A 83 15.78 -9.60 -9.62
C TYR A 83 15.01 -10.23 -10.78
N ARG A 84 15.38 -11.45 -11.21
CA ARG A 84 14.76 -12.19 -12.34
C ARG A 84 14.72 -11.36 -13.62
N MET A 85 15.83 -10.70 -13.94
CA MET A 85 16.03 -9.94 -15.15
C MET A 85 16.89 -10.76 -16.12
N THR A 86 16.65 -10.59 -17.43
CA THR A 86 17.42 -11.25 -18.50
C THR A 86 18.63 -10.42 -18.88
#